data_AF-G8ZJT5-F1
#
_entry.id   AF-G8ZJT5-F1
#
_cell.length_a   1.000
_cell.length_b   1.000
_cell.length_c   1.000
_cell.angle_alpha   90.00
_cell.angle_beta   90.00
_cell.angle_gamma   90.00
#
_symmetry.space_group_name_H-M   'P 1'
#
loop_
_entity.id
_entity.type
_entity.pdbx_description
1 polymer ?
#
loop_
_entity_poly.entity_id
_entity_poly.type
_entity_poly.pdbx_seq_one_letter_code
_entity_poly.pdbx_strand_id
1 'polypeptide(L)'
;MVMSPSEYQFIKPADFVVMALGLFMYYEFLKTGFEVFTYKKPSKLYLFTVSLISMGLTLFLGVLPGILVTLLAVLLTGVNIVETLIITLTAEFGFIIGFFTLYFIFTTVGTILGIEGLKLNLDWDELLHYASLKMDTILVNS
;
A
#
# COMPACT_ATOMS: atom_id res chain seq x y z
N MET A 1 -29.46 -9.96 -4.17
CA MET A 1 -29.06 -10.96 -3.17
C MET A 1 -28.52 -10.20 -1.98
N VAL A 2 -29.15 -10.33 -0.82
CA VAL A 2 -28.66 -9.74 0.43
C VAL A 2 -27.56 -10.66 0.94
N MET A 3 -26.31 -10.21 0.87
CA MET A 3 -25.14 -10.97 1.32
C MET A 3 -25.26 -11.24 2.83
N SER A 4 -24.89 -12.46 3.22
CA SER A 4 -24.93 -12.90 4.62
C SER A 4 -23.75 -12.28 5.39
N PRO A 5 -23.91 -11.87 6.66
CA PRO A 5 -22.80 -11.31 7.45
C PRO A 5 -21.60 -12.25 7.63
N SER A 6 -21.75 -13.55 7.34
CA SER A 6 -20.67 -14.54 7.31
C SER A 6 -19.79 -14.50 6.05
N GLU A 7 -20.19 -13.76 5.01
CA GLU A 7 -19.36 -13.48 3.83
C GLU A 7 -18.35 -12.35 4.04
N TYR A 8 -18.42 -11.65 5.18
CA TYR A 8 -17.26 -10.98 5.74
C TYR A 8 -16.32 -12.08 6.26
N GLN A 9 -15.62 -12.73 5.33
CA GLN A 9 -14.47 -13.55 5.64
C GLN A 9 -13.60 -12.70 6.57
N PHE A 10 -13.51 -13.12 7.82
CA PHE A 10 -12.52 -12.63 8.75
C PHE A 10 -11.21 -12.46 7.98
N ILE A 11 -10.71 -11.23 7.90
CA ILE A 11 -9.37 -10.87 7.45
C ILE A 11 -8.47 -12.03 7.84
N LYS A 12 -8.00 -12.82 6.88
CA LYS A 12 -7.28 -14.06 7.20
C LYS A 12 -6.07 -13.62 8.05
N PRO A 13 -5.58 -14.42 9.01
CA PRO A 13 -4.45 -14.00 9.85
C PRO A 13 -3.24 -13.49 9.04
N ALA A 14 -3.07 -14.02 7.84
CA ALA A 14 -2.12 -13.55 6.83
C ALA A 14 -2.33 -12.08 6.41
N ASP A 15 -3.56 -11.66 6.15
CA ASP A 15 -3.90 -10.29 5.76
C ASP A 15 -3.60 -9.30 6.89
N PHE A 16 -3.83 -9.70 8.15
CA PHE A 16 -3.44 -8.90 9.31
C PHE A 16 -1.92 -8.74 9.41
N VAL A 17 -1.16 -9.81 9.16
CA VAL A 17 0.32 -9.76 9.14
C VAL A 17 0.81 -8.85 8.00
N VAL A 18 0.23 -8.97 6.81
CA VAL A 18 0.56 -8.12 5.66
C VAL A 18 0.27 -6.64 5.95
N MET A 19 -0.87 -6.33 6.57
CA MET A 19 -1.22 -4.96 6.97
C MET A 19 -0.27 -4.42 8.05
N ALA A 20 0.07 -5.24 9.06
CA ALA A 20 0.99 -4.84 10.12
C ALA A 20 2.40 -4.56 9.58
N LEU A 21 2.90 -5.42 8.67
CA LEU A 21 4.18 -5.20 8.01
C LEU A 21 4.13 -4.01 7.05
N GLY A 22 3.04 -3.82 6.32
CA GLY A 22 2.80 -2.65 5.49
C GLY A 22 2.86 -1.35 6.30
N LEU A 23 2.24 -1.34 7.47
CA LEU A 23 2.26 -0.20 8.39
C LEU A 23 3.68 0.08 8.88
N PHE A 24 4.41 -0.97 9.27
CA PHE A 24 5.79 -0.85 9.71
C PHE A 24 6.69 -0.30 8.60
N MET A 25 6.56 -0.81 7.37
CA MET A 25 7.30 -0.31 6.22
C MET A 25 6.99 1.16 5.93
N TYR A 26 5.70 1.52 5.89
CA TYR A 26 5.30 2.91 5.66
C TYR A 26 5.93 3.83 6.70
N TYR A 27 5.85 3.44 7.98
CA TYR A 27 6.46 4.16 9.09
C TYR A 27 7.97 4.33 8.91
N GLU A 28 8.69 3.26 8.56
CA GLU A 28 10.14 3.34 8.37
C GLU A 28 10.50 4.22 7.16
N PHE A 29 9.79 4.12 6.03
CA PHE A 29 10.05 5.02 4.89
C PHE A 29 9.79 6.48 5.24
N LEU A 30 8.70 6.78 5.94
CA LEU A 30 8.38 8.15 6.37
C LEU A 30 9.44 8.68 7.34
N LYS A 31 9.83 7.86 8.34
CA LYS A 31 10.87 8.19 9.31
C LYS A 31 12.22 8.41 8.63
N THR A 32 12.65 7.50 7.75
CA THR A 32 13.89 7.64 6.99
C THR A 32 13.85 8.88 6.10
N GLY A 33 12.72 9.20 5.48
CA GLY A 33 12.55 10.42 4.72
C GLY A 33 12.83 11.67 5.56
N PHE A 34 12.24 11.76 6.75
CA PHE A 34 12.53 12.86 7.68
C PHE A 34 14.01 12.90 8.10
N GLU A 35 14.57 11.78 8.51
CA GLU A 35 15.95 11.71 9.04
C GLU A 35 17.00 12.03 7.97
N VAL A 36 16.82 11.54 6.75
CA VAL A 36 17.78 11.70 5.65
C VAL A 36 17.67 13.06 4.98
N PHE A 37 16.46 13.55 4.72
CA PHE A 37 16.28 14.78 3.93
C PHE A 37 16.22 16.05 4.78
N THR A 38 15.88 15.95 6.07
CA THR A 38 15.65 17.13 6.92
C THR A 38 16.47 17.13 8.21
N TYR A 39 17.09 15.99 8.54
CA TYR A 39 17.74 15.73 9.82
C TYR A 39 16.83 15.94 11.05
N LYS A 40 15.51 16.11 10.84
CA LYS A 40 14.52 16.23 11.91
C LYS A 40 14.04 14.86 12.34
N LYS A 41 13.60 14.77 13.59
CA LYS A 41 12.99 13.58 14.18
C LYS A 41 11.62 13.94 14.74
N PRO A 42 10.55 13.85 13.92
CA PRO A 42 9.18 14.03 14.42
C PRO A 42 8.85 13.01 15.51
N SER A 43 7.81 13.29 16.30
CA SER A 43 7.43 12.36 17.36
C SER A 43 7.02 11.01 16.78
N LYS A 44 7.37 9.91 17.49
CA LYS A 44 7.03 8.55 17.04
C LYS A 44 5.52 8.36 16.89
N LEU A 45 4.74 8.95 17.80
CA LEU A 45 3.28 8.90 17.75
C LEU A 45 2.72 9.64 16.54
N TYR A 46 3.32 10.78 16.17
CA TYR A 46 2.97 11.49 14.95
C TYR A 46 3.23 10.65 13.71
N LEU A 47 4.46 10.14 13.55
CA LEU A 47 4.84 9.30 12.41
C LEU A 47 3.94 8.07 12.29
N PHE A 48 3.65 7.40 13.40
CA PHE A 48 2.76 6.25 13.43
C PHE A 48 1.34 6.60 12.99
N THR A 49 0.79 7.71 13.50
CA THR A 49 -0.57 8.16 13.15
C THR A 49 -0.68 8.50 11.68
N VAL A 50 0.29 9.25 11.15
CA VAL A 50 0.35 9.59 9.72
C VAL A 50 0.46 8.32 8.88
N SER A 51 1.33 7.39 9.28
CA SER A 51 1.52 6.13 8.55
C SER A 51 0.26 5.27 8.54
N LEU A 52 -0.46 5.19 9.66
CA LEU A 52 -1.71 4.44 9.77
C LEU A 52 -2.79 5.03 8.86
N ILE A 53 -2.96 6.35 8.89
CA ILE A 53 -3.97 7.04 8.07
C ILE A 53 -3.59 6.96 6.60
N SER A 54 -2.36 7.34 6.23
CA SER A 54 -1.90 7.35 4.84
C SER A 54 -1.90 5.96 4.23
N MET A 55 -1.40 4.93 4.93
CA MET A 55 -1.48 3.55 4.46
C MET A 55 -2.94 3.12 4.24
N GLY A 56 -3.82 3.41 5.20
CA GLY A 56 -5.25 3.09 5.07
C GLY A 56 -5.87 3.75 3.85
N LEU A 57 -5.61 5.05 3.65
CA LEU A 57 -6.09 5.77 2.47
C LEU A 57 -5.53 5.19 1.17
N THR A 58 -4.22 4.93 1.11
CA THR A 58 -3.56 4.34 -0.06
C THR A 58 -4.16 2.99 -0.44
N LEU A 59 -4.47 2.14 0.54
CA LEU A 59 -5.01 0.79 0.30
C LEU A 59 -6.51 0.78 0.00
N PHE A 60 -7.32 1.60 0.68
CA PHE A 60 -8.79 1.54 0.58
C PHE A 60 -9.41 2.58 -0.37
N LEU A 61 -8.81 3.76 -0.50
CA LEU A 61 -9.32 4.85 -1.36
C LEU A 61 -8.43 5.13 -2.57
N GLY A 62 -7.22 4.57 -2.59
CA GLY A 62 -6.24 4.71 -3.65
C GLY A 62 -5.09 5.66 -3.30
N VAL A 63 -4.08 5.65 -4.16
CA VAL A 63 -2.77 6.29 -3.91
C VAL A 63 -2.86 7.81 -3.77
N LEU A 64 -3.73 8.48 -4.55
CA LEU A 64 -3.83 9.94 -4.53
C LEU A 64 -4.26 10.51 -3.16
N PRO A 65 -5.33 10.02 -2.50
CA PRO A 65 -5.66 10.38 -1.12
C PRO A 65 -4.51 10.19 -0.12
N GLY A 66 -3.78 9.08 -0.21
CA GLY A 66 -2.61 8.82 0.64
C GLY A 66 -1.53 9.88 0.47
N ILE A 67 -1.12 10.12 -0.78
CA ILE A 67 -0.15 11.17 -1.12
C ILE A 67 -0.56 12.52 -0.55
N LEU A 68 -1.83 12.93 -0.71
CA LEU A 68 -2.30 14.23 -0.24
C LEU A 68 -2.23 14.35 1.29
N VAL A 69 -2.65 13.31 2.02
CA VAL A 69 -2.59 13.33 3.49
C VAL A 69 -1.16 13.33 3.98
N THR A 70 -0.28 12.53 3.38
CA THR A 70 1.14 12.50 3.71
C THR A 70 1.79 13.84 3.42
N LEU A 71 1.49 14.46 2.27
CA LEU A 71 1.99 15.78 1.89
C LEU A 71 1.57 16.86 2.89
N LEU A 72 0.28 16.90 3.25
CA LEU A 72 -0.23 17.84 4.24
C LEU A 72 0.41 17.60 5.62
N ALA A 73 0.49 16.34 6.04
CA ALA A 73 1.12 15.99 7.30
C ALA A 73 2.60 16.42 7.34
N VAL A 74 3.37 16.11 6.30
CA VAL A 74 4.79 16.51 6.26
C VAL A 74 4.90 18.03 6.25
N LEU A 75 4.08 18.73 5.46
CA LEU A 75 4.08 20.20 5.40
C LEU A 75 3.81 20.85 6.77
N LEU A 76 2.88 20.30 7.55
CA LEU A 76 2.54 20.78 8.89
C LEU A 76 3.69 20.68 9.90
N THR A 77 4.73 19.90 9.62
CA THR A 77 5.93 19.85 10.47
C THR A 77 6.91 21.00 10.22
N GLY A 78 6.57 21.94 9.32
CA GLY A 78 7.34 23.15 9.06
C GLY A 78 8.65 22.87 8.33
N VAL A 79 8.63 21.92 7.39
CA VAL A 79 9.75 21.66 6.47
C VAL A 79 9.58 22.45 5.18
N ASN A 80 10.66 22.59 4.39
CA ASN A 80 10.58 23.26 3.11
C ASN A 80 9.63 22.49 2.16
N ILE A 81 8.99 23.18 1.20
CA ILE A 81 8.14 22.55 0.20
C ILE A 81 8.88 21.49 -0.63
N VAL A 82 10.17 21.73 -0.95
CA VAL A 82 10.99 20.77 -1.71
C VAL A 82 11.24 19.52 -0.89
N GLU A 83 11.62 19.67 0.38
CA GLU A 83 11.83 18.55 1.31
C GLU A 83 10.51 17.79 1.55
N THR A 84 9.40 18.53 1.68
CA THR A 84 8.06 17.96 1.85
C THR A 84 7.71 17.03 0.69
N LEU A 85 7.94 17.49 -0.55
CA LEU A 85 7.70 16.68 -1.75
C LEU A 85 8.59 15.44 -1.76
N ILE A 86 9.89 15.60 -1.50
CA ILE A 86 10.84 14.47 -1.52
C ILE A 86 10.48 13.42 -0.46
N ILE A 87 10.17 13.83 0.77
CA ILE A 87 9.77 12.92 1.86
C ILE A 87 8.48 12.19 1.50
N THR A 88 7.48 12.93 1.01
CA THR A 88 6.17 12.36 0.65
C THR A 88 6.33 11.32 -0.46
N LEU A 89 7.05 11.67 -1.53
CA LEU A 89 7.29 10.76 -2.65
C LEU A 89 8.10 9.54 -2.19
N THR A 90 9.13 9.73 -1.37
CA THR A 90 9.93 8.63 -0.82
C THR A 90 9.07 7.67 0.00
N ALA A 91 8.20 8.21 0.88
CA ALA A 91 7.31 7.41 1.70
C ALA A 91 6.30 6.61 0.86
N GLU A 92 5.61 7.27 -0.07
CA GLU A 92 4.55 6.66 -0.87
C GLU A 92 5.10 5.67 -1.90
N PHE A 93 6.12 6.05 -2.68
CA PHE A 93 6.73 5.14 -3.65
C PHE A 93 7.47 3.99 -2.96
N GLY A 94 8.18 4.28 -1.86
CA GLY A 94 8.82 3.26 -1.04
C GLY A 94 7.81 2.25 -0.50
N PHE A 95 6.69 2.74 0.04
CA PHE A 95 5.59 1.89 0.49
C PHE A 95 5.01 1.04 -0.64
N ILE A 96 4.68 1.64 -1.79
CA ILE A 96 4.10 0.90 -2.92
C ILE A 96 5.03 -0.23 -3.38
N ILE A 97 6.30 0.07 -3.64
CA ILE A 97 7.28 -0.92 -4.10
C ILE A 97 7.48 -2.01 -3.04
N GLY A 98 7.63 -1.61 -1.77
CA GLY A 98 7.77 -2.55 -0.67
C GLY A 98 6.53 -3.43 -0.51
N PHE A 99 5.33 -2.88 -0.67
CA PHE A 99 4.06 -3.59 -0.49
C PHE A 99 3.85 -4.61 -1.61
N PHE A 100 4.15 -4.24 -2.87
CA PHE A 100 4.17 -5.18 -3.98
C PHE A 100 5.18 -6.31 -3.76
N THR A 101 6.39 -5.98 -3.27
CA THR A 101 7.43 -6.98 -2.98
C THR A 101 6.97 -7.93 -1.89
N LEU A 102 6.40 -7.39 -0.82
CA LEU A 102 5.87 -8.16 0.30
C LEU A 102 4.74 -9.09 -0.18
N TYR A 103 3.77 -8.55 -0.90
CA TYR A 103 2.67 -9.33 -1.46
C TYR A 103 3.19 -10.46 -2.37
N PHE A 104 4.16 -10.18 -3.24
CA PHE A 104 4.76 -11.20 -4.11
C PHE A 104 5.43 -12.33 -3.32
N ILE A 105 6.21 -12.01 -2.28
CA ILE A 105 6.87 -13.01 -1.41
C ILE A 105 5.82 -13.85 -0.69
N PHE A 106 4.86 -13.22 -0.02
CA PHE A 106 3.81 -13.89 0.72
C PHE A 106 2.98 -14.82 -0.18
N THR A 107 2.69 -14.37 -1.40
CA THR A 107 1.92 -15.15 -2.36
C THR A 107 2.71 -16.34 -2.91
N THR A 108 4.01 -16.16 -3.18
CA THR A 108 4.90 -17.24 -3.61
C THR A 108 5.05 -18.30 -2.51
N VAL A 109 5.33 -17.87 -1.27
CA VAL A 109 5.48 -18.76 -0.11
C VAL A 109 4.16 -19.49 0.19
N GLY A 110 3.03 -18.78 0.16
CA GLY A 110 1.72 -19.39 0.35
C GLY A 110 1.37 -20.44 -0.70
N THR A 111 1.81 -20.22 -1.95
CA THR A 111 1.66 -21.20 -3.03
C THR A 111 2.50 -22.45 -2.80
N ILE A 112 3.77 -22.30 -2.40
CA ILE A 112 4.67 -23.43 -2.10
C ILE A 112 4.17 -24.24 -0.88
N LEU A 113 3.67 -23.55 0.15
CA LEU A 113 3.21 -24.17 1.40
C LEU A 113 1.75 -24.64 1.35
N GLY A 114 1.03 -24.38 0.25
CA GLY A 114 -0.35 -24.81 0.08
C GLY A 114 -1.39 -24.06 0.93
N ILE A 115 -1.09 -22.86 1.44
CA ILE A 115 -1.96 -22.08 2.33
C ILE A 115 -3.05 -21.35 1.53
N GLU A 116 -4.32 -21.75 1.66
CA GLU A 116 -5.47 -21.21 0.89
C GLU A 116 -5.73 -19.70 1.05
N GLY A 117 -5.14 -19.03 2.04
CA GLY A 117 -5.21 -17.57 2.21
C GLY A 117 -4.13 -16.78 1.48
N LEU A 118 -3.07 -17.44 1.04
CA LEU A 118 -1.85 -16.84 0.49
C LEU A 118 -1.46 -17.49 -0.84
N LYS A 119 -2.30 -18.37 -1.39
CA LYS A 119 -2.10 -18.90 -2.73
C LYS A 119 -2.27 -17.77 -3.74
N LEU A 120 -1.47 -17.83 -4.79
CA LEU A 120 -1.76 -17.16 -6.06
C LEU A 120 -3.08 -17.77 -6.58
N ASN A 121 -4.23 -17.26 -6.13
CA ASN A 121 -5.49 -17.47 -6.82
C ASN A 121 -5.63 -16.41 -7.92
N LEU A 122 -4.54 -16.18 -8.66
CA LEU A 122 -4.65 -15.60 -9.98
C LEU A 122 -4.94 -16.81 -10.86
N ASP A 123 -6.22 -17.12 -11.01
CA ASP A 123 -6.63 -17.93 -12.15
C ASP A 123 -6.07 -17.18 -13.36
N TRP A 124 -5.07 -17.73 -14.05
CA TRP A 124 -4.39 -17.04 -15.13
C TRP A 124 -5.39 -16.61 -16.21
N ASP A 125 -6.52 -17.32 -16.28
CA ASP A 125 -7.70 -16.97 -17.06
C ASP A 125 -8.31 -15.62 -16.67
N GLU A 126 -8.34 -15.22 -15.40
CA GLU A 126 -8.93 -13.94 -14.97
C GLU A 126 -8.00 -12.76 -15.29
N LEU A 127 -6.69 -12.93 -15.14
CA LEU A 127 -5.70 -11.93 -15.59
C LEU A 127 -5.62 -11.84 -17.12
N LEU A 128 -5.67 -12.97 -17.84
CA LEU A 128 -5.71 -13.00 -19.30
C LEU A 128 -7.03 -12.44 -19.82
N HIS A 129 -8.15 -12.67 -19.14
CA HIS A 129 -9.44 -12.09 -19.49
C HIS A 129 -9.45 -10.58 -19.27
N TYR A 130 -8.90 -10.07 -18.16
CA TYR A 130 -8.74 -8.62 -17.94
C TYR A 130 -7.77 -7.98 -18.95
N ALA A 131 -6.70 -8.68 -19.33
CA ALA A 131 -5.77 -8.23 -20.35
C ALA A 131 -6.39 -8.27 -21.76
N SER A 132 -7.17 -9.29 -22.10
CA SER A 132 -7.83 -9.41 -23.40
C SER A 132 -8.98 -8.42 -23.56
N LEU A 133 -9.79 -8.20 -22.52
CA LEU A 133 -10.87 -7.19 -22.53
C LEU A 133 -10.34 -5.77 -22.77
N LYS A 134 -9.15 -5.47 -22.23
CA LYS A 134 -8.49 -4.17 -22.43
C LYS A 134 -7.85 -4.05 -23.83
N MET A 135 -7.53 -5.17 -24.48
CA MET A 135 -6.99 -5.21 -25.83
C MET A 135 -8.09 -5.07 -26.88
N ASP A 136 -9.25 -5.69 -26.67
CA ASP A 136 -10.42 -5.56 -27.55
C ASP A 136 -11.02 -4.15 -27.54
N THR A 137 -11.01 -3.45 -26.40
CA THR A 137 -11.49 -2.06 -26.31
C THR A 137 -10.58 -1.04 -27.00
N ILE A 138 -9.31 -1.37 -27.23
CA ILE A 138 -8.37 -0.54 -28.00
C ILE A 138 -8.54 -0.78 -29.50
N LEU A 139 -8.85 -2.01 -29.93
CA LEU A 139 -9.03 -2.37 -31.34
C LEU A 139 -10.42 -2.00 -31.91
N VAL A 140 -11.45 -1.88 -31.07
CA VAL A 140 -12.79 -1.45 -31.50
C VAL A 140 -12.91 0.08 -31.60
N ASN A 141 -11.99 0.84 -31.00
CA ASN A 141 -11.95 2.31 -31.06
C ASN A 141 -10.83 2.88 -31.96
N SER A 142 -10.20 2.04 -32.80
CA SER A 142 -9.21 2.44 -33.82
C SER A 142 -9.75 2.28 -35.24
#